data_AF-A0A381YJM1-F1
#
_entry.id   AF-A0A381YJM1-F1
#
_cell.length_a   1.000
_cell.length_b   1.000
_cell.length_c   1.000
_cell.angle_alpha   90.00
_cell.angle_beta   90.00
_cell.angle_gamma   90.00
#
_symmetry.space_group_name_H-M   'P 1'
#
loop_
_entity.id
_entity.type
_entity.pdbx_description
1 polymer ?
#
loop_
_entity_poly.entity_id
_entity_poly.type
_entity_poly.pdbx_seq_one_letter_code
_entity_poly.pdbx_strand_id
1 'polypeptide(L)'
;MPSCRICNKPLIWKQPYKKGDRPVEKDGSIHNCSNQQKENVDLKCIICDGSVGCPTCEFIEDCKPQDVSPMCICKNCEETCDSFDSYKKSVIKKFPLLNLKI
;
A
#
# COMPACT_ATOMS: atom_id res chain seq x y z
N MET A 1 7.97 17.78 23.05
CA MET A 1 6.56 17.68 22.61
C MET A 1 6.49 16.67 21.48
N PRO A 2 5.56 15.71 21.50
CA PRO A 2 5.40 14.83 20.35
C PRO A 2 4.96 15.66 19.14
N SER A 3 5.41 15.28 17.95
CA SER A 3 4.97 15.89 16.69
C SER A 3 4.71 14.79 15.68
N CYS A 4 3.80 15.06 14.74
CA CYS A 4 3.62 14.21 13.57
C CYS A 4 4.90 14.24 12.74
N ARG A 5 5.48 13.08 12.42
CA ARG A 5 6.70 12.99 11.59
C ARG A 5 6.49 13.42 10.13
N ILE A 6 5.23 13.43 9.66
CA ILE A 6 4.89 13.70 8.26
C ILE A 6 4.66 15.19 8.02
N CYS A 7 3.84 15.85 8.86
CA CYS A 7 3.53 17.27 8.70
C CYS A 7 4.23 18.18 9.73
N ASN A 8 5.10 17.62 10.57
CA ASN A 8 5.78 18.31 11.68
C ASN A 8 4.83 19.02 12.67
N LYS A 9 3.52 18.73 12.61
CA LYS A 9 2.51 19.35 13.48
C LYS A 9 2.73 18.90 14.93
N PRO A 10 2.77 19.82 15.91
CA PRO A 10 2.88 19.47 17.31
C PRO A 10 1.60 18.81 17.83
N LEU A 11 1.75 17.72 18.56
CA LEU A 11 0.70 16.91 19.18
C LEU A 11 0.85 16.91 20.70
N ILE A 12 -0.13 16.35 21.39
CA ILE A 12 -0.12 16.20 22.85
C ILE A 12 -0.39 14.76 23.28
N TRP A 13 0.20 14.35 24.40
CA TRP A 13 -0.11 13.08 25.05
C TRP A 13 -1.33 13.25 25.94
N LYS A 14 -2.34 12.36 25.83
CA LYS A 14 -3.40 12.29 26.85
C LYS A 14 -2.81 11.74 28.15
N GLN A 15 -3.19 12.35 29.27
CA GLN A 15 -2.87 11.85 30.60
C GLN A 15 -4.14 11.30 31.26
N PRO A 16 -4.06 10.14 31.94
CA PRO A 16 -2.88 9.29 32.11
C PRO A 16 -2.50 8.53 30.82
N TYR A 17 -1.21 8.37 30.57
CA TYR A 17 -0.67 7.64 29.42
C TYR A 17 -0.72 6.12 29.64
N LYS A 18 -1.09 5.37 28.60
CA LYS A 18 -0.97 3.91 28.53
C LYS A 18 -0.02 3.50 27.41
N LYS A 19 0.73 2.41 27.64
CA LYS A 19 1.60 1.83 26.61
C LYS A 19 0.78 1.47 25.37
N GLY A 20 1.11 2.10 24.23
CA GLY A 20 0.39 1.94 22.97
C GLY A 20 -0.51 3.12 22.59
N ASP A 21 -0.72 4.09 23.48
CA ASP A 21 -1.42 5.33 23.14
C ASP A 21 -0.66 6.10 22.05
N ARG A 22 -1.41 6.87 21.26
CA ARG A 22 -0.86 7.76 20.24
C ARG A 22 -1.06 9.22 20.65
N PRO A 23 -0.12 10.12 20.35
CA PRO A 23 -0.32 11.55 20.50
C PRO A 23 -1.53 12.02 19.69
N VAL A 24 -2.30 12.93 20.27
CA VAL A 24 -3.54 13.48 19.71
C VAL A 24 -3.40 14.98 19.45
N GLU A 25 -4.39 15.53 18.76
CA GLU A 25 -4.54 16.97 18.62
C GLU A 25 -4.85 17.64 19.97
N LYS A 26 -4.73 18.98 20.03
CA LYS A 26 -4.98 19.74 21.27
C LYS A 26 -6.40 19.56 21.83
N ASP A 27 -7.37 19.31 20.96
CA ASP A 27 -8.76 19.04 21.30
C ASP A 27 -9.00 17.57 21.73
N GLY A 28 -7.96 16.73 21.70
CA GLY A 28 -8.04 15.31 22.03
C GLY A 28 -8.50 14.40 20.89
N SER A 29 -8.73 14.93 19.68
CA SER A 29 -9.07 14.14 18.49
C SER A 29 -7.85 13.40 17.95
N ILE A 30 -8.10 12.28 17.25
CA ILE A 30 -7.04 11.51 16.58
C ILE A 30 -6.46 12.38 15.46
N HIS A 31 -5.13 12.56 15.45
CA HIS A 31 -4.45 13.29 14.39
C HIS A 31 -4.56 12.53 13.06
N ASN A 32 -5.31 13.10 12.12
CA ASN A 32 -5.40 12.62 10.74
C ASN A 32 -4.51 13.51 9.85
N CYS A 33 -3.36 12.99 9.44
CA CYS A 33 -2.37 13.75 8.68
C CYS A 33 -2.75 13.78 7.21
N SER A 34 -3.30 14.89 6.69
CA SER A 34 -3.73 15.03 5.29
C SER A 34 -2.61 14.78 4.26
N ASN A 35 -1.33 14.99 4.64
CA ASN A 35 -0.17 14.66 3.81
C ASN A 35 0.10 13.14 3.67
N GLN A 36 -0.69 12.26 4.30
CA GLN A 36 -0.66 10.82 4.02
C GLN A 36 -1.18 10.49 2.62
N GLN A 37 -1.90 11.41 1.98
CA GLN A 37 -2.35 11.22 0.60
C GLN A 37 -1.28 11.67 -0.40
N LYS A 38 -0.07 11.11 -0.32
CA LYS A 38 0.54 10.75 -1.60
C LYS A 38 -0.35 9.63 -2.10
N GLU A 39 -1.17 9.91 -3.11
CA GLU A 39 -1.88 8.87 -3.85
C GLU A 39 -0.86 7.79 -4.20
N ASN A 40 -0.87 6.70 -3.44
CA ASN A 40 -0.18 5.51 -3.88
C ASN A 40 -0.96 5.05 -5.09
N VAL A 41 -0.34 5.13 -6.25
CA VAL A 41 -0.83 4.39 -7.40
C VAL A 41 -0.61 2.93 -7.02
N ASP A 42 -1.63 2.34 -6.40
CA ASP A 42 -1.64 0.91 -6.09
C ASP A 42 -1.30 0.14 -7.37
N LEU A 43 -0.45 -0.87 -7.22
CA LEU A 43 -0.19 -1.79 -8.32
C LEU A 43 -1.48 -2.52 -8.65
N LYS A 44 -1.64 -2.91 -9.92
CA LYS A 44 -2.83 -3.65 -10.34
C LYS A 44 -2.51 -5.12 -10.48
N CYS A 45 -3.46 -5.94 -10.08
CA CYS A 45 -3.37 -7.38 -10.27
C CYS A 45 -3.44 -7.63 -11.77
N ILE A 46 -2.48 -8.37 -12.30
CA ILE A 46 -2.46 -8.65 -13.73
C ILE A 46 -3.68 -9.48 -14.17
N ILE A 47 -4.25 -10.28 -13.26
CA ILE A 47 -5.42 -11.12 -13.53
C ILE A 47 -6.73 -10.33 -13.45
N CYS A 48 -6.98 -9.65 -12.32
CA CYS A 48 -8.29 -9.04 -12.05
C CYS A 48 -8.31 -7.50 -12.01
N ASP A 49 -7.17 -6.85 -12.23
CA ASP A 49 -6.99 -5.38 -12.14
C ASP A 49 -7.31 -4.76 -10.77
N GLY A 50 -7.59 -5.58 -9.76
CA GLY A 50 -7.76 -5.14 -8.37
C GLY A 50 -6.47 -4.56 -7.79
N SER A 51 -6.60 -3.69 -6.79
CA SER A 51 -5.46 -3.11 -6.08
C SER A 51 -4.58 -4.18 -5.43
N VAL A 52 -3.28 -4.04 -5.60
CA VAL A 52 -2.22 -4.89 -5.05
C VAL A 52 -1.22 -4.00 -4.34
N GLY A 53 -0.86 -4.42 -3.14
CA GLY A 53 -0.02 -3.62 -2.24
C GLY A 53 -0.75 -3.33 -0.94
N CYS A 54 -0.05 -2.66 -0.04
CA CYS A 54 -0.60 -2.26 1.24
C CYS A 54 -0.80 -0.74 1.23
N PRO A 55 -2.04 -0.24 1.35
CA PRO A 55 -2.31 1.21 1.36
C PRO A 55 -1.71 1.90 2.59
N THR A 56 -1.33 1.14 3.62
CA THR A 56 -0.72 1.60 4.87
C THR A 56 0.62 0.89 5.15
N CYS A 57 1.44 0.68 4.12
CA CYS A 57 2.76 0.09 4.29
C CYS A 57 3.67 1.02 5.10
N GLU A 58 4.26 0.53 6.20
CA GLU A 58 5.22 1.31 6.99
C GLU A 58 6.54 1.55 6.25
N PHE A 59 6.84 0.74 5.24
CA PHE A 59 8.00 0.88 4.36
C PHE A 59 7.69 1.63 3.07
N ILE A 60 6.56 2.33 2.96
CA ILE A 60 6.13 2.96 1.68
C ILE A 60 7.12 4.03 1.18
N GLU A 61 7.91 4.65 2.06
CA GLU A 61 8.94 5.61 1.65
C GLU A 61 10.10 4.92 0.93
N ASP A 62 10.39 3.67 1.26
CA ASP A 62 11.44 2.84 0.65
C ASP A 62 10.89 1.97 -0.50
N CYS A 63 9.64 1.50 -0.36
CA CYS A 63 8.93 0.70 -1.33
C CYS A 63 8.28 1.63 -2.35
N LYS A 64 9.00 1.93 -3.44
CA LYS A 64 8.48 2.68 -4.58
C LYS A 64 7.67 1.73 -5.47
N PRO A 65 6.32 1.70 -5.37
CA PRO A 65 5.53 0.69 -6.08
C PRO A 65 5.58 0.91 -7.60
N GLN A 66 5.85 2.13 -8.04
CA GLN A 66 6.02 2.45 -9.46
C GLN A 66 7.33 1.89 -10.05
N ASP A 67 8.33 1.58 -9.22
CA ASP A 67 9.62 1.06 -9.66
C ASP A 67 9.65 -0.48 -9.63
N VAL A 68 8.61 -1.14 -9.09
CA VAL A 68 8.51 -2.60 -9.13
C VAL A 68 7.79 -3.07 -10.39
N SER A 69 7.93 -4.36 -10.72
CA SER A 69 7.30 -4.95 -11.89
C SER A 69 5.77 -4.77 -11.84
N PRO A 70 5.12 -4.32 -12.93
CA PRO A 70 3.66 -4.22 -13.00
C PRO A 70 2.96 -5.58 -13.08
N MET A 71 3.70 -6.69 -13.12
CA MET A 71 3.16 -8.04 -13.23
C MET A 71 2.80 -8.63 -11.85
N CYS A 72 2.13 -7.85 -11.02
CA CYS A 72 1.73 -8.26 -9.68
C CYS A 72 0.49 -9.16 -9.70
N ILE A 73 0.36 -10.02 -8.68
CA ILE A 73 -0.81 -10.84 -8.42
C ILE A 73 -1.36 -10.50 -7.03
N CYS A 74 -2.68 -10.38 -6.88
CA CYS A 74 -3.29 -10.19 -5.56
C CYS A 74 -3.47 -11.53 -4.84
N LYS A 75 -3.53 -11.50 -3.52
CA LYS A 75 -3.68 -12.69 -2.67
C LYS A 75 -4.87 -13.57 -3.05
N ASN A 76 -6.01 -12.95 -3.37
CA ASN A 76 -7.20 -13.70 -3.78
C ASN A 76 -6.98 -14.49 -5.08
N CYS A 77 -6.22 -13.94 -6.03
CA CYS A 77 -5.88 -14.62 -7.27
C CYS A 77 -4.70 -15.58 -7.13
N GLU A 78 -3.88 -15.44 -6.09
CA GLU A 78 -2.82 -16.38 -5.75
C GLU A 78 -3.41 -17.68 -5.18
N GLU A 79 -4.42 -17.57 -4.31
CA GLU A 79 -5.04 -18.68 -3.58
C GLU A 79 -5.96 -19.58 -4.46
N THR A 80 -6.21 -19.21 -5.72
CA THR A 80 -6.96 -20.07 -6.66
C THR A 80 -6.11 -21.24 -7.17
N CYS A 81 -6.68 -22.45 -7.30
CA CYS A 81 -5.97 -23.65 -7.76
C CYS A 81 -5.26 -23.49 -9.12
N ASP A 82 -5.75 -22.62 -10.00
CA ASP A 82 -5.26 -22.37 -11.35
C ASP A 82 -4.52 -21.02 -11.47
N SER A 83 -4.06 -20.45 -10.35
CA SER A 83 -3.45 -19.12 -10.28
C SER A 83 -2.29 -18.93 -11.26
N PHE A 84 -1.44 -19.95 -11.43
CA PHE A 84 -0.29 -19.89 -12.33
C PHE A 84 -0.68 -19.83 -13.82
N ASP A 85 -1.64 -20.66 -14.25
CA ASP A 85 -2.10 -20.66 -15.64
C ASP A 85 -2.87 -19.37 -15.97
N SER A 86 -3.69 -18.91 -15.02
CA SER A 86 -4.41 -17.63 -15.13
C SER A 86 -3.45 -16.45 -15.16
N TYR A 87 -2.36 -16.48 -14.39
CA TYR A 87 -1.28 -15.50 -14.44
C TYR A 87 -0.61 -15.48 -15.82
N LYS A 88 -0.13 -16.63 -16.32
CA LYS A 88 0.51 -16.74 -17.64
C LYS A 88 -0.35 -16.18 -18.77
N LYS A 89 -1.62 -16.58 -18.82
CA LYS A 89 -2.59 -16.09 -19.81
C LYS A 89 -2.74 -14.57 -19.73
N SER A 90 -2.78 -14.03 -18.52
CA SER A 90 -2.91 -12.58 -18.29
C SER A 90 -1.65 -11.81 -18.69
N VAL A 91 -0.45 -12.35 -18.43
CA VAL A 91 0.83 -11.76 -18.89
C VAL A 91 0.89 -11.70 -20.40
N ILE A 92 0.64 -12.81 -21.10
CA ILE A 92 0.67 -12.86 -22.57
C ILE A 92 -0.33 -11.86 -23.16
N LYS A 93 -1.54 -11.80 -22.59
CA LYS A 93 -2.60 -10.91 -23.05
C LYS A 93 -2.26 -9.43 -22.84
N LYS A 94 -1.73 -9.06 -21.67
CA LYS A 94 -1.44 -7.66 -21.31
C LYS A 94 -0.10 -7.16 -21.85
N PHE A 95 0.83 -8.07 -22.12
CA PHE A 95 2.17 -7.74 -22.60
C PHE A 95 2.55 -8.55 -23.86
N PRO A 96 1.82 -8.36 -24.98
CA PRO A 96 2.03 -9.11 -26.21
C PRO A 96 3.43 -8.93 -26.81
N LEU A 97 4.10 -7.81 -26.51
CA LEU A 97 5.44 -7.49 -27.00
C LEU A 97 6.56 -8.29 -26.32
N LEU A 98 6.30 -8.92 -25.18
CA LEU A 98 7.30 -9.72 -24.47
C LEU A 98 7.61 -11.05 -25.18
N ASN A 99 6.83 -11.41 -26.21
CA ASN A 99 7.02 -12.59 -27.06
C ASN A 99 7.30 -13.87 -26.25
N LEU A 100 6.58 -14.01 -25.13
CA LEU A 100 6.75 -15.12 -24.19
C LEU A 100 6.21 -16.39 -24.84
N LYS A 101 7.11 -17.32 -25.17
CA LYS A 101 6.75 -18.68 -25.61
C LYS A 101 6.53 -19.53 -24.35
N ILE A 102 5.32 -19.51 -23.83
CA ILE A 102 4.92 -20.24 -22.63
C ILE A 102 4.13 -21.49 -23.01
#